data_AF-A0A7J8DXW6-F1
#
_entry.id   AF-A0A7J8DXW6-F1
#
_cell.length_a   1.000
_cell.length_b   1.000
_cell.length_c   1.000
_cell.angle_alpha   90.00
_cell.angle_beta   90.00
_cell.angle_gamma   90.00
#
_symmetry.space_group_name_H-M   'P 1'
#
loop_
_entity.id
_entity.type
_entity.pdbx_description
1 polymer ?
#
loop_
_entity_poly.entity_id
_entity_poly.type
_entity_poly.pdbx_seq_one_letter_code
_entity_poly.pdbx_strand_id
1 'polypeptide(L)'
;MLSLLLILLSLGRLTSTDHHSEASLLQITVPEKIGTNTKDGDMSETQVTYAIKIDRQTYTLHLKRQSFLDPHFLVYAYDKSGTLYPDSSLIKGHCFYQGHAAEVPKSAVTLSICSGLRGLLQLDKVSYGIEPLESAATYEHMLYQIKNNKIDFLPIEENYPMTQLVDQSYRILVKQEENSDVQLKRTLKIQIIMDKALYDYMGSEVAVAAEKVVYIFGLINTMFSQLKLTVKLTSLELWSDQNKIPSDGDANEVLQKFVSWKEKILIQRSHDMAFLLIYRNSPNYVGATYHGMACDPKLAAGIALYPKRITLEAFSVVMMQLLGINLGLTYDDIYNCYCPGTTCIMNPQAM
;
A
#
# COMPACT_ATOMS: atom_id res chain seq x y z
N MET A 1 -1.45 52.65 42.51
CA MET A 1 -1.32 52.04 41.16
C MET A 1 -2.37 50.96 41.00
N LEU A 2 -3.62 51.39 40.82
CA LEU A 2 -4.81 50.54 40.81
C LEU A 2 -5.45 50.53 39.41
N SER A 3 -4.61 50.58 38.37
CA SER A 3 -5.05 50.72 36.96
C SER A 3 -4.43 49.69 36.01
N LEU A 4 -3.79 48.64 36.54
CA LEU A 4 -3.23 47.55 35.72
C LEU A 4 -3.96 46.20 35.86
N LEU A 5 -4.95 46.08 36.75
CA LEU A 5 -5.70 44.82 36.97
C LEU A 5 -7.04 44.73 36.22
N LEU A 6 -7.42 45.75 35.44
CA LEU A 6 -8.71 45.79 34.73
C LEU A 6 -8.61 45.53 33.22
N ILE A 7 -7.42 45.25 32.67
CA ILE A 7 -7.23 44.95 31.24
C ILE A 7 -7.15 43.43 30.96
N LEU A 8 -7.06 42.59 32.00
CA LEU A 8 -7.01 41.12 31.85
C LEU A 8 -8.40 40.42 31.92
N LEU A 9 -9.50 41.18 31.96
CA LEU A 9 -10.86 40.64 32.04
C LEU A 9 -11.72 40.88 30.78
N SER A 10 -11.13 41.34 29.67
CA SER A 10 -11.85 41.65 28.42
C SER A 10 -11.33 40.94 27.16
N LEU A 11 -10.60 39.83 27.29
CA LEU A 11 -10.35 38.87 26.18
C LEU A 11 -11.05 37.52 26.40
N GLY A 12 -12.19 37.55 27.11
CA GLY A 12 -13.15 36.45 27.11
C GLY A 12 -14.11 36.60 25.94
N ARG A 13 -13.72 36.11 24.76
CA ARG A 13 -14.54 35.62 23.62
C ARG A 13 -13.71 35.66 22.33
N LEU A 14 -12.75 34.74 22.21
CA LEU A 14 -12.48 34.15 20.90
C LEU A 14 -13.24 32.83 20.87
N THR A 15 -14.18 32.76 19.92
CA THR A 15 -14.92 31.56 19.57
C THR A 15 -13.94 30.42 19.31
N SER A 16 -13.92 29.44 20.21
CA SER A 16 -13.46 28.10 19.87
C SER A 16 -14.41 27.58 18.80
N THR A 17 -13.99 27.62 17.54
CA THR A 17 -14.56 26.74 16.53
C THR A 17 -14.26 25.32 16.98
N ASP A 18 -15.25 24.68 17.60
CA ASP A 18 -15.30 23.25 17.86
C ASP A 18 -15.13 22.52 16.52
N HIS A 19 -13.89 22.19 16.17
CA HIS A 19 -13.67 20.96 15.44
C HIS A 19 -13.80 19.84 16.46
N HIS A 20 -15.02 19.35 16.63
CA HIS A 20 -15.26 18.05 17.23
C HIS A 20 -14.54 16.99 16.38
N SER A 21 -13.26 16.76 16.65
CA SER A 21 -12.60 15.51 16.32
C SER A 21 -13.21 14.45 17.24
N GLU A 22 -14.34 13.92 16.83
CA GLU A 22 -15.04 12.85 17.51
C GLU A 22 -14.08 11.65 17.61
N ALA A 23 -13.62 11.36 18.84
CA ALA A 23 -12.52 10.43 19.09
C ALA A 23 -12.77 9.07 18.41
N SER A 24 -11.74 8.54 17.74
CA SER A 24 -11.75 7.17 17.25
C SER A 24 -11.97 6.22 18.44
N LEU A 25 -12.92 5.29 18.32
CA LEU A 25 -13.13 4.29 19.36
C LEU A 25 -11.86 3.46 19.49
N LEU A 26 -11.23 3.54 20.67
CA LEU A 26 -9.97 2.89 20.99
C LEU A 26 -10.23 1.83 22.05
N GLN A 27 -9.80 0.61 21.77
CA GLN A 27 -9.98 -0.55 22.64
C GLN A 27 -8.68 -1.33 22.76
N ILE A 28 -8.40 -1.90 23.93
CA ILE A 28 -7.32 -2.87 24.13
C ILE A 28 -7.89 -4.28 24.02
N THR A 29 -7.22 -5.15 23.28
CA THR A 29 -7.53 -6.58 23.15
C THR A 29 -6.29 -7.43 23.36
N VAL A 30 -6.48 -8.70 23.72
CA VAL A 30 -5.42 -9.72 23.75
C VAL A 30 -5.80 -10.79 22.71
N PRO A 31 -5.18 -10.78 21.52
CA PRO A 31 -5.41 -11.81 20.50
C PRO A 31 -4.91 -13.17 20.97
N GLU A 32 -5.75 -14.19 20.87
CA GLU A 32 -5.40 -15.56 21.23
C GLU A 32 -5.17 -16.38 19.96
N LYS A 33 -4.00 -17.00 19.84
CA LYS A 33 -3.71 -17.92 18.73
C LYS A 33 -4.31 -19.28 19.04
N ILE A 34 -5.32 -19.68 18.28
CA ILE A 34 -6.12 -20.88 18.56
C ILE A 34 -5.86 -22.05 17.60
N GLY A 35 -5.09 -21.85 16.53
CA GLY A 35 -4.74 -22.95 15.62
C GLY A 35 -3.68 -22.61 14.58
N THR A 36 -2.95 -23.64 14.15
CA THR A 36 -1.90 -23.57 13.11
C THR A 36 -1.90 -24.84 12.28
N ASN A 37 -1.81 -24.71 10.94
CA ASN A 37 -1.50 -25.84 10.06
C ASN A 37 -0.09 -25.66 9.48
N THR A 38 0.85 -26.46 9.96
CA THR A 38 2.16 -26.69 9.34
C THR A 38 2.00 -27.81 8.31
N LYS A 39 2.33 -27.55 7.04
CA LYS A 39 2.55 -28.66 6.11
C LYS A 39 3.92 -29.24 6.42
N ASP A 40 3.98 -30.54 6.71
CA ASP A 40 5.20 -31.28 7.04
C ASP A 40 6.39 -30.85 6.16
N GLY A 41 7.43 -30.31 6.79
CA GLY A 41 8.73 -30.00 6.17
C GLY A 41 9.12 -28.52 6.03
N ASP A 42 8.19 -27.57 6.16
CA ASP A 42 8.50 -26.13 6.13
C ASP A 42 8.31 -25.50 7.52
N MET A 43 9.31 -24.76 8.01
CA MET A 43 9.36 -24.15 9.36
C MET A 43 8.41 -22.95 9.52
N SER A 44 7.52 -22.70 8.56
CA SER A 44 6.67 -21.50 8.54
C SER A 44 5.20 -21.86 8.37
N GLU A 45 4.38 -21.35 9.30
CA GLU A 45 2.95 -21.62 9.41
C GLU A 45 2.19 -21.08 8.19
N THR A 46 1.66 -21.98 7.35
CA THR A 46 0.96 -21.60 6.11
C THR A 46 -0.43 -21.03 6.39
N GLN A 47 -1.04 -21.46 7.48
CA GLN A 47 -2.35 -21.00 7.96
C GLN A 47 -2.31 -20.87 9.47
N VAL A 48 -2.91 -19.79 9.97
CA VAL A 48 -3.03 -19.49 11.38
C VAL A 48 -4.45 -19.04 11.68
N THR A 49 -4.94 -19.33 12.88
CA THR A 49 -6.25 -18.86 13.33
C THR A 49 -6.10 -18.12 14.65
N TYR A 50 -6.69 -16.93 14.72
CA TYR A 50 -6.70 -16.09 15.91
C TYR A 50 -8.13 -15.82 16.37
N ALA A 51 -8.35 -15.78 17.68
CA ALA A 51 -9.55 -15.22 18.29
C ALA A 51 -9.23 -13.81 18.80
N ILE A 52 -10.04 -12.82 18.41
CA ILE A 52 -9.89 -11.43 18.87
C ILE A 52 -11.22 -10.94 19.40
N LYS A 53 -11.21 -10.29 20.55
CA LYS A 53 -12.40 -9.69 21.16
C LYS A 53 -12.50 -8.22 20.79
N ILE A 54 -13.57 -7.85 20.08
CA ILE A 54 -13.89 -6.48 19.73
C ILE A 54 -15.23 -6.15 20.38
N ASP A 55 -15.25 -5.12 21.21
CA ASP A 55 -16.31 -4.81 22.16
C ASP A 55 -16.72 -6.02 23.02
N ARG A 56 -17.92 -6.56 22.77
CA ARG A 56 -18.50 -7.71 23.48
C ARG A 56 -18.51 -8.99 22.64
N GLN A 57 -18.03 -8.93 21.40
CA GLN A 57 -18.06 -10.03 20.45
C GLN A 57 -16.65 -10.58 20.21
N THR A 58 -16.54 -11.90 20.13
CA THR A 58 -15.31 -12.57 19.70
C THR A 58 -15.41 -12.84 18.20
N TYR A 59 -14.33 -12.53 17.49
CA TYR A 59 -14.15 -12.79 16.07
C TYR A 59 -13.03 -13.81 15.86
N THR A 60 -13.30 -14.78 14.99
CA THR A 60 -12.38 -15.85 14.63
C THR A 60 -11.77 -15.55 13.27
N LEU A 61 -10.49 -15.19 13.25
CA LEU A 61 -9.76 -14.80 12.05
C LEU A 61 -9.08 -16.03 11.43
N HIS A 62 -9.54 -16.45 10.26
CA HIS A 62 -8.89 -17.49 9.48
C HIS A 62 -7.92 -16.86 8.49
N LEU A 63 -6.62 -17.06 8.73
CA LEU A 63 -5.56 -16.37 8.02
C LEU A 63 -4.70 -17.36 7.23
N LYS A 64 -4.37 -16.99 6.00
CA LYS A 64 -3.47 -17.73 5.13
C LYS A 64 -2.29 -16.85 4.76
N ARG A 65 -1.07 -17.42 4.85
CA ARG A 65 0.15 -16.70 4.49
C ARG A 65 0.05 -16.25 3.03
N GLN A 66 0.30 -14.98 2.78
CA GLN A 66 0.42 -14.48 1.43
C GLN A 66 1.73 -15.00 0.81
N SER A 67 1.89 -14.86 -0.51
CA SER A 67 3.13 -15.28 -1.20
C SER A 67 3.42 -14.30 -2.33
N PHE A 68 3.62 -13.04 -1.95
CA PHE A 68 3.87 -11.93 -2.88
C PHE A 68 5.32 -11.46 -2.90
N LEU A 69 6.19 -11.97 -2.03
CA LEU A 69 7.63 -11.71 -2.16
C LEU A 69 8.25 -12.73 -3.11
N ASP A 70 9.12 -12.27 -4.00
CA ASP A 70 9.97 -13.18 -4.77
C ASP A 70 10.92 -13.97 -3.86
N PRO A 71 11.16 -15.28 -4.12
CA PRO A 71 12.16 -16.05 -3.38
C PRO A 71 13.56 -15.41 -3.37
N HIS A 72 13.86 -14.60 -4.38
CA HIS A 72 15.11 -13.84 -4.50
C HIS A 72 14.89 -12.33 -4.29
N PHE A 73 13.81 -11.95 -3.60
CA PHE A 73 13.56 -10.56 -3.25
C PHE A 73 14.72 -10.01 -2.44
N LEU A 74 15.31 -8.92 -2.91
CA LEU A 74 16.41 -8.23 -2.25
C LEU A 74 16.06 -6.76 -2.09
N VAL A 75 16.47 -6.21 -0.95
CA VAL A 75 16.47 -4.77 -0.73
C VAL A 75 17.85 -4.25 -1.07
N TYR A 76 17.94 -3.15 -1.80
CA TYR A 76 19.18 -2.51 -2.18
C TYR A 76 19.22 -1.12 -1.56
N ALA A 77 20.35 -0.76 -0.96
CA ALA A 77 20.60 0.56 -0.40
C ALA A 77 22.02 1.02 -0.75
N TYR A 78 22.29 2.30 -0.55
CA TYR A 78 23.59 2.92 -0.82
C TYR A 78 24.30 3.25 0.48
N ASP A 79 25.60 2.92 0.53
CA ASP A 79 26.46 3.34 1.63
C ASP A 79 26.90 4.80 1.48
N LYS A 80 27.70 5.30 2.44
CA LYS A 80 28.22 6.68 2.42
C LYS A 80 29.15 6.98 1.24
N SER A 81 29.67 5.95 0.57
CA SER A 81 30.51 6.07 -0.62
C SER A 81 29.70 6.08 -1.91
N GLY A 82 28.37 5.87 -1.84
CA GLY A 82 27.49 5.73 -3.00
C GLY A 82 27.56 4.34 -3.64
N THR A 83 28.08 3.34 -2.93
CA THR A 83 28.12 1.95 -3.41
C THR A 83 26.82 1.25 -3.06
N LEU A 84 26.21 0.60 -4.05
CA LEU A 84 24.99 -0.18 -3.88
C LEU A 84 25.32 -1.50 -3.17
N TYR A 85 24.62 -1.80 -2.08
CA TYR A 85 24.75 -3.07 -1.36
C TYR A 85 23.38 -3.73 -1.15
N PRO A 86 23.30 -5.06 -1.20
CA PRO A 86 22.09 -5.80 -0.89
C PRO A 86 21.92 -5.98 0.62
N ASP A 87 20.70 -5.78 1.11
CA ASP A 87 20.24 -6.14 2.44
C ASP A 87 19.25 -7.31 2.33
N SER A 88 19.60 -8.42 3.00
CA SER A 88 18.83 -9.66 3.03
C SER A 88 18.07 -9.88 4.36
N SER A 89 18.10 -8.91 5.27
CA SER A 89 17.49 -9.02 6.60
C SER A 89 15.99 -9.36 6.57
N LEU A 90 15.27 -8.94 5.52
CA LEU A 90 13.84 -9.19 5.33
C LEU A 90 13.50 -10.53 4.64
N ILE A 91 14.50 -11.27 4.17
CA ILE A 91 14.29 -12.51 3.39
C ILE A 91 13.90 -13.70 4.30
N LYS A 92 14.03 -13.56 5.63
CA LYS A 92 13.62 -14.62 6.56
C LYS A 92 12.09 -14.66 6.68
N GLY A 93 11.47 -15.49 5.84
CA GLY A 93 10.10 -16.00 6.00
C GLY A 93 9.07 -14.93 6.33
N HIS A 94 8.59 -14.19 5.31
CA HIS A 94 7.67 -13.09 5.54
C HIS A 94 6.37 -13.55 6.25
N CYS A 95 6.00 -12.80 7.28
CA CYS A 95 4.94 -13.11 8.25
C CYS A 95 3.58 -12.47 7.89
N PHE A 96 3.32 -12.25 6.60
CA PHE A 96 2.16 -11.50 6.13
C PHE A 96 1.05 -12.46 5.71
N TYR A 97 -0.14 -12.24 6.25
CA TYR A 97 -1.29 -13.10 6.08
C TYR A 97 -2.49 -12.29 5.61
N GLN A 98 -3.34 -12.94 4.83
CA GLN A 98 -4.66 -12.43 4.47
C GLN A 98 -5.74 -13.45 4.79
N GLY A 99 -6.96 -12.99 5.02
CA GLY A 99 -8.05 -13.88 5.43
C GLY A 99 -9.37 -13.17 5.63
N HIS A 100 -10.20 -13.77 6.46
CA HIS A 100 -11.53 -13.29 6.80
C HIS A 100 -11.86 -13.65 8.26
N ALA A 101 -12.81 -12.92 8.84
CA ALA A 101 -13.47 -13.30 10.08
C ALA A 101 -14.62 -14.28 9.79
N ALA A 102 -14.65 -15.41 10.50
CA ALA A 102 -15.65 -16.46 10.31
C ALA A 102 -17.10 -15.95 10.51
N GLU A 103 -17.26 -15.01 11.43
CA GLU A 103 -18.55 -14.42 11.82
C GLU A 103 -19.07 -13.42 10.78
N VAL A 104 -18.23 -12.99 9.81
CA VAL A 104 -18.58 -11.98 8.81
C VAL A 104 -18.20 -12.46 7.40
N PRO A 105 -19.15 -13.01 6.62
CA PRO A 105 -18.87 -13.69 5.35
C PRO A 105 -18.18 -12.85 4.25
N LYS A 106 -18.22 -11.52 4.34
CA LYS A 106 -17.59 -10.60 3.38
C LYS A 106 -16.48 -9.75 4.00
N SER A 107 -15.96 -10.17 5.15
CA SER A 107 -14.82 -9.51 5.78
C SER A 107 -13.52 -9.78 5.03
N ALA A 108 -12.60 -8.84 5.13
CA ALA A 108 -11.24 -8.96 4.65
C ALA A 108 -10.28 -8.57 5.78
N VAL A 109 -9.28 -9.42 6.02
CA VAL A 109 -8.30 -9.23 7.08
C VAL A 109 -6.91 -9.33 6.48
N THR A 110 -6.04 -8.38 6.79
CA THR A 110 -4.63 -8.38 6.37
C THR A 110 -3.77 -8.08 7.58
N LEU A 111 -2.91 -9.03 7.97
CA LEU A 111 -2.12 -8.93 9.19
C LEU A 111 -0.67 -9.34 8.95
N SER A 112 0.24 -8.57 9.52
CA SER A 112 1.60 -8.98 9.85
C SER A 112 1.58 -9.60 11.24
N ILE A 113 2.29 -10.72 11.42
CA ILE A 113 2.49 -11.37 12.73
C ILE A 113 3.96 -11.38 13.18
N CYS A 114 4.82 -10.60 12.52
CA CYS A 114 6.28 -10.61 12.75
C CYS A 114 6.68 -10.19 14.16
N SER A 115 5.96 -9.24 14.74
CA SER A 115 6.27 -8.64 16.04
C SER A 115 4.97 -8.24 16.73
N GLY A 116 4.08 -9.23 16.92
CA GLY A 116 2.68 -9.00 17.27
C GLY A 116 1.79 -8.83 16.03
N LEU A 117 0.47 -8.76 16.26
CA LEU A 117 -0.51 -8.55 15.20
C LEU A 117 -0.54 -7.07 14.82
N ARG A 118 -0.12 -6.76 13.59
CA ARG A 118 -0.26 -5.44 13.01
C ARG A 118 -1.03 -5.53 11.70
N GLY A 119 -2.09 -4.73 11.54
CA GLY A 119 -2.74 -4.60 10.25
C GLY A 119 -4.19 -4.18 10.30
N LEU A 120 -4.97 -4.65 9.32
CA LEU A 120 -6.32 -4.19 9.05
C LEU A 120 -7.35 -5.32 9.15
N LEU A 121 -8.47 -5.00 9.81
CA LEU A 121 -9.67 -5.83 9.85
C LEU A 121 -10.83 -5.04 9.26
N GLN A 122 -11.17 -5.34 8.00
CA GLN A 122 -12.39 -4.87 7.38
C GLN A 122 -13.47 -5.91 7.66
N LEU A 123 -14.39 -5.59 8.58
CA LEU A 123 -15.46 -6.51 8.95
C LEU A 123 -16.69 -6.22 8.09
N ASP A 124 -17.72 -5.61 8.67
CA ASP A 124 -18.91 -5.18 7.94
C ASP A 124 -18.67 -3.79 7.31
N LYS A 125 -19.40 -2.75 7.74
CA LYS A 125 -19.20 -1.36 7.30
C LYS A 125 -18.13 -0.61 8.09
N VAL A 126 -17.33 -1.32 8.88
CA VAL A 126 -16.35 -0.74 9.79
C VAL A 126 -14.99 -1.40 9.58
N SER A 127 -13.97 -0.55 9.49
CA SER A 127 -12.57 -0.95 9.39
C SER A 127 -11.85 -0.64 10.69
N TYR A 128 -11.08 -1.60 11.18
CA TYR A 128 -10.25 -1.46 12.36
C TYR A 128 -8.78 -1.61 11.99
N GLY A 129 -7.93 -0.76 12.59
CA GLY A 129 -6.50 -1.00 12.67
C GLY A 129 -6.18 -1.73 13.97
N ILE A 130 -5.22 -2.65 13.91
CA ILE A 130 -4.65 -3.31 15.09
C ILE A 130 -3.14 -3.11 15.11
N GLU A 131 -2.60 -2.75 16.27
CA GLU A 131 -1.16 -2.61 16.49
C GLU A 131 -0.74 -3.15 17.86
N PRO A 132 0.46 -3.76 17.98
CA PRO A 132 0.98 -4.24 19.25
C PRO A 132 1.33 -3.07 20.18
N LEU A 133 1.11 -3.24 21.49
CA LEU A 133 1.60 -2.29 22.50
C LEU A 133 3.04 -2.66 22.89
N GLU A 134 4.02 -1.83 22.50
CA GLU A 134 5.47 -2.09 22.64
C GLU A 134 5.97 -2.28 24.09
N SER A 135 5.14 -2.04 25.11
CA SER A 135 5.53 -1.99 26.52
C SER A 135 4.75 -2.92 27.47
N ALA A 136 3.85 -3.76 26.97
CA ALA A 136 3.05 -4.65 27.81
C ALA A 136 3.74 -6.01 28.05
N ALA A 137 3.74 -6.47 29.31
CA ALA A 137 4.19 -7.83 29.68
C ALA A 137 3.23 -8.93 29.17
N THR A 138 2.03 -8.53 28.76
CA THR A 138 0.95 -9.31 28.16
C THR A 138 0.88 -8.97 26.67
N TYR A 139 0.53 -9.92 25.79
CA TYR A 139 0.40 -9.73 24.32
C TYR A 139 -0.81 -8.83 23.96
N GLU A 140 -0.82 -7.61 24.48
CA GLU A 140 -1.88 -6.63 24.32
C GLU A 140 -1.71 -5.85 23.02
N HIS A 141 -2.84 -5.57 22.39
CA HIS A 141 -2.93 -4.87 21.13
C HIS A 141 -3.96 -3.77 21.23
N MET A 142 -3.62 -2.62 20.64
CA MET A 142 -4.54 -1.51 20.46
C MET A 142 -5.36 -1.76 19.20
N LEU A 143 -6.67 -1.71 19.33
CA LEU A 143 -7.63 -1.64 18.23
C LEU A 143 -8.17 -0.22 18.15
N TYR A 144 -8.18 0.34 16.94
CA TYR A 144 -8.79 1.63 16.69
C TYR A 144 -9.65 1.58 15.43
N GLN A 145 -10.81 2.21 15.49
CA GLN A 145 -11.65 2.36 14.31
C GLN A 145 -11.01 3.38 13.35
N ILE A 146 -10.87 3.00 12.08
CA ILE A 146 -10.40 3.88 11.02
C ILE A 146 -11.62 4.61 10.46
N LYS A 147 -11.66 5.93 10.65
CA LYS A 147 -12.64 6.81 10.02
C LYS A 147 -12.08 7.28 8.68
N ASN A 148 -12.89 7.24 7.62
CA ASN A 148 -12.54 7.82 6.32
C ASN A 148 -12.51 9.34 6.46
N ASN A 149 -11.36 9.91 6.78
CA ASN A 149 -11.14 11.34 6.62
C ASN A 149 -10.91 11.60 5.14
N LYS A 150 -11.85 12.27 4.48
CA LYS A 150 -11.70 12.66 3.07
C LYS A 150 -10.44 13.48 2.89
N ILE A 151 -9.48 12.99 2.11
CA ILE A 151 -8.39 13.83 1.60
C ILE A 151 -8.65 14.05 0.12
N ASP A 152 -9.07 15.28 -0.22
CA ASP A 152 -9.35 15.65 -1.61
C ASP A 152 -8.03 15.85 -2.37
N PHE A 153 -7.68 14.89 -3.24
CA PHE A 153 -6.66 15.06 -4.28
C PHE A 153 -7.32 15.11 -5.65
N LEU A 154 -6.66 15.78 -6.61
CA LEU A 154 -7.12 15.70 -8.00
C LEU A 154 -6.84 14.28 -8.54
N PRO A 155 -7.81 13.66 -9.23
CA PRO A 155 -7.56 12.43 -9.97
C PRO A 155 -6.41 12.63 -10.96
N ILE A 156 -5.77 11.53 -11.34
CA ILE A 156 -4.75 11.54 -12.39
C ILE A 156 -5.41 12.00 -13.68
N GLU A 157 -4.92 13.09 -14.28
CA GLU A 157 -5.35 13.50 -15.61
C GLU A 157 -4.85 12.49 -16.66
N GLU A 158 -5.76 11.86 -17.39
CA GLU A 158 -5.44 10.97 -18.52
C GLU A 158 -4.91 11.72 -19.76
N ASN A 159 -4.57 13.01 -19.62
CA ASN A 159 -4.32 13.97 -20.69
C ASN A 159 -2.96 13.84 -21.41
N TYR A 160 -2.40 12.63 -21.57
CA TYR A 160 -1.33 12.46 -22.55
C TYR A 160 -1.93 12.09 -23.90
N PRO A 161 -1.91 12.99 -24.90
CA PRO A 161 -2.32 12.65 -26.25
C PRO A 161 -1.35 11.60 -26.79
N MET A 162 -1.80 10.36 -26.76
CA MET A 162 -1.22 9.20 -27.43
C MET A 162 -1.26 9.44 -28.95
N THR A 163 -0.36 10.29 -29.49
CA THR A 163 -0.38 10.62 -30.93
C THR A 163 0.82 10.11 -31.71
N GLN A 164 1.80 9.42 -31.09
CA GLN A 164 2.99 8.94 -31.86
C GLN A 164 3.49 7.52 -31.54
N LEU A 165 2.86 6.74 -30.65
CA LEU A 165 3.32 5.37 -30.34
C LEU A 165 2.29 4.22 -30.51
N VAL A 166 1.03 4.50 -30.90
CA VAL A 166 -0.07 3.51 -30.98
C VAL A 166 -0.41 3.22 -32.45
N ASP A 167 0.61 3.12 -33.30
CA ASP A 167 0.42 2.52 -34.64
C ASP A 167 0.73 1.01 -34.65
N GLN A 168 0.96 0.40 -33.48
CA GLN A 168 0.96 -1.06 -33.34
C GLN A 168 -0.38 -1.51 -32.79
N SER A 169 -1.37 -1.62 -33.68
CA SER A 169 -2.57 -2.40 -33.38
C SER A 169 -2.17 -3.86 -33.14
N TYR A 170 -2.02 -4.28 -31.89
CA TYR A 170 -1.88 -5.68 -31.56
C TYR A 170 -3.24 -6.36 -31.81
N ARG A 171 -3.40 -7.02 -32.96
CA ARG A 171 -4.53 -7.94 -33.16
C ARG A 171 -4.27 -9.16 -32.28
N ILE A 172 -4.84 -9.16 -31.07
CA ILE A 172 -4.85 -10.36 -30.22
C ILE A 172 -5.75 -11.39 -30.91
N LEU A 173 -5.14 -12.29 -31.67
CA LEU A 173 -5.79 -13.52 -32.12
C LEU A 173 -6.02 -14.38 -30.88
N VAL A 174 -7.23 -14.31 -30.31
CA VAL A 174 -7.68 -15.28 -29.32
C VAL A 174 -7.83 -16.60 -30.07
N LYS A 175 -6.78 -17.42 -30.07
CA LYS A 175 -6.93 -18.85 -30.32
C LYS A 175 -7.77 -19.36 -29.16
N GLN A 176 -9.04 -19.64 -29.42
CA GLN A 176 -9.93 -20.27 -28.47
C GLN A 176 -9.39 -21.70 -28.27
N GLU A 177 -8.46 -21.88 -27.34
CA GLU A 177 -8.13 -23.22 -26.84
C GLU A 177 -9.31 -23.68 -26.00
N GLU A 178 -10.12 -24.55 -26.60
CA GLU A 178 -11.08 -25.37 -25.89
C GLU A 178 -10.33 -26.21 -24.85
N ASN A 179 -10.80 -26.14 -23.61
CA ASN A 179 -10.39 -26.94 -22.45
C ASN A 179 -8.96 -26.79 -21.94
N SER A 180 -8.80 -25.89 -20.96
CA SER A 180 -8.47 -26.39 -19.62
C SER A 180 -8.97 -25.41 -18.54
N ASP A 181 -9.68 -25.93 -17.55
CA ASP A 181 -10.04 -25.25 -16.29
C ASP A 181 -8.78 -25.04 -15.42
N VAL A 182 -7.70 -24.53 -16.03
CA VAL A 182 -6.53 -24.06 -15.31
C VAL A 182 -6.88 -22.66 -14.86
N GLN A 183 -7.24 -22.54 -13.58
CA GLN A 183 -7.36 -21.27 -12.88
C GLN A 183 -6.02 -20.52 -12.96
N LEU A 184 -5.82 -19.79 -14.06
CA LEU A 184 -4.62 -19.00 -14.34
C LEU A 184 -4.51 -17.90 -13.29
N LYS A 185 -3.79 -18.17 -12.21
CA LYS A 185 -3.35 -17.15 -11.26
C LYS A 185 -2.40 -16.22 -12.00
N ARG A 186 -2.83 -14.99 -12.26
CA ARG A 186 -2.02 -13.99 -12.94
C ARG A 186 -1.07 -13.36 -11.93
N THR A 187 0.20 -13.26 -12.29
CA THR A 187 1.22 -12.64 -11.44
C THR A 187 1.80 -11.43 -12.16
N LEU A 188 1.73 -10.27 -11.52
CA LEU A 188 2.37 -9.04 -11.97
C LEU A 188 3.65 -8.84 -11.15
N LYS A 189 4.81 -8.85 -11.79
CA LYS A 189 6.09 -8.62 -11.12
C LYS A 189 6.39 -7.13 -11.06
N ILE A 190 6.81 -6.66 -9.88
CA ILE A 190 7.06 -5.24 -9.65
C ILE A 190 8.34 -5.00 -8.85
N GLN A 191 9.13 -4.05 -9.33
CA GLN A 191 10.24 -3.44 -8.63
C GLN A 191 9.81 -2.10 -8.05
N ILE A 192 10.19 -1.85 -6.80
CA ILE A 192 9.96 -0.57 -6.13
C ILE A 192 11.27 0.18 -5.99
N ILE A 193 11.23 1.47 -6.27
CA ILE A 193 12.31 2.41 -6.03
C ILE A 193 11.75 3.47 -5.08
N MET A 194 12.48 3.80 -4.03
CA MET A 194 12.11 4.83 -3.05
C MET A 194 13.09 5.98 -3.12
N ASP A 195 12.56 7.19 -3.28
CA ASP A 195 13.39 8.40 -3.28
C ASP A 195 13.96 8.72 -1.89
N LYS A 196 15.02 9.52 -1.86
CA LYS A 196 15.75 9.89 -0.65
C LYS A 196 14.86 10.54 0.39
N ALA A 197 13.98 11.46 -0.05
CA ALA A 197 13.11 12.19 0.86
C ALA A 197 12.09 11.26 1.54
N LEU A 198 11.54 10.29 0.81
CA LEU A 198 10.63 9.29 1.39
C LEU A 198 11.37 8.31 2.29
N TYR A 199 12.57 7.88 1.92
CA TYR A 199 13.41 7.06 2.79
C TYR A 199 13.68 7.74 4.13
N ASP A 200 14.01 9.03 4.10
CA ASP A 200 14.23 9.83 5.30
C ASP A 200 12.96 9.95 6.14
N TYR A 201 11.83 10.26 5.49
CA TYR A 201 10.52 10.34 6.14
C TYR A 201 10.09 9.00 6.77
N MET A 202 10.47 7.87 6.16
CA MET A 202 10.14 6.54 6.66
C MET A 202 11.03 6.05 7.80
N GLY A 203 12.02 6.84 8.23
CA GLY A 203 12.84 6.57 9.42
C GLY A 203 14.33 6.43 9.14
N SER A 204 14.78 6.56 7.89
CA SER A 204 16.21 6.44 7.51
C SER A 204 16.86 5.10 7.89
N GLU A 205 16.06 4.05 8.04
CA GLU A 205 16.52 2.69 8.34
C GLU A 205 16.01 1.73 7.26
N VAL A 206 16.92 0.93 6.69
CA VAL A 206 16.61 0.02 5.57
C VAL A 206 15.53 -0.99 5.94
N ALA A 207 15.67 -1.64 7.12
CA ALA A 207 14.72 -2.63 7.59
C ALA A 207 13.31 -2.02 7.80
N VAL A 208 13.23 -0.85 8.44
CA VAL A 208 11.95 -0.16 8.73
C VAL A 208 11.26 0.29 7.44
N ALA A 209 12.00 0.93 6.52
CA ALA A 209 11.44 1.38 5.25
C ALA A 209 10.91 0.20 4.43
N ALA A 210 11.67 -0.89 4.37
CA ALA A 210 11.27 -2.06 3.63
C ALA A 210 10.09 -2.82 4.27
N GLU A 211 10.02 -2.93 5.60
CA GLU A 211 8.85 -3.50 6.28
C GLU A 211 7.57 -2.73 5.91
N LYS A 212 7.63 -1.40 5.88
CA LYS A 212 6.50 -0.55 5.47
C LYS A 212 6.09 -0.80 4.01
N VAL A 213 7.04 -0.94 3.08
CA VAL A 213 6.73 -1.30 1.68
C VAL A 213 6.10 -2.69 1.61
N VAL A 214 6.65 -3.69 2.29
CA VAL A 214 6.10 -5.05 2.30
C VAL A 214 4.68 -5.05 2.87
N TYR A 215 4.41 -4.26 3.92
CA TYR A 215 3.08 -4.08 4.47
C TYR A 215 2.09 -3.48 3.46
N ILE A 216 2.47 -2.38 2.77
CA ILE A 216 1.69 -1.80 1.68
C ILE A 216 1.34 -2.86 0.62
N PHE A 217 2.31 -3.70 0.25
CA PHE A 217 2.08 -4.76 -0.74
C PHE A 217 1.20 -5.91 -0.25
N GLY A 218 1.18 -6.19 1.06
CA GLY A 218 0.22 -7.10 1.67
C GLY A 218 -1.22 -6.61 1.51
N LEU A 219 -1.45 -5.30 1.71
CA LEU A 219 -2.74 -4.65 1.49
C LEU A 219 -3.14 -4.67 0.01
N ILE A 220 -2.22 -4.29 -0.89
CA ILE A 220 -2.41 -4.32 -2.34
C ILE A 220 -2.82 -5.71 -2.82
N ASN A 221 -2.13 -6.77 -2.37
CA ASN A 221 -2.48 -8.14 -2.76
C ASN A 221 -3.82 -8.60 -2.19
N THR A 222 -4.22 -8.09 -1.02
CA THR A 222 -5.56 -8.36 -0.49
C THR A 222 -6.63 -7.73 -1.40
N MET A 223 -6.41 -6.49 -1.87
CA MET A 223 -7.30 -5.83 -2.83
C MET A 223 -7.35 -6.55 -4.19
N PHE A 224 -6.20 -6.90 -4.77
CA PHE A 224 -6.12 -7.61 -6.06
C PHE A 224 -6.58 -9.08 -6.00
N SER A 225 -6.76 -9.65 -4.81
CA SER A 225 -7.24 -11.02 -4.65
C SER A 225 -8.61 -11.24 -5.30
N GLN A 226 -9.46 -10.20 -5.33
CA GLN A 226 -10.77 -10.23 -6.00
C GLN A 226 -10.64 -10.40 -7.51
N LEU A 227 -9.55 -9.90 -8.10
CA LEU A 227 -9.22 -10.04 -9.52
C LEU A 227 -8.38 -11.29 -9.83
N LYS A 228 -8.16 -12.17 -8.84
CA LYS A 228 -7.30 -13.36 -8.94
C LYS A 228 -5.88 -13.02 -9.46
N LEU A 229 -5.40 -11.82 -9.13
CA LEU A 229 -4.08 -11.31 -9.50
C LEU A 229 -3.20 -11.20 -8.26
N THR A 230 -1.93 -11.60 -8.39
CA THR A 230 -0.90 -11.46 -7.35
C THR A 230 0.13 -10.45 -7.82
N VAL A 231 0.32 -9.38 -7.06
CA VAL A 231 1.35 -8.38 -7.32
C VAL A 231 2.60 -8.77 -6.55
N LYS A 232 3.59 -9.29 -7.26
CA LYS A 232 4.80 -9.89 -6.70
C LYS A 232 5.96 -8.91 -6.67
N LEU A 233 6.45 -8.57 -5.47
CA LEU A 233 7.63 -7.75 -5.28
C LEU A 233 8.90 -8.52 -5.66
N THR A 234 9.65 -8.01 -6.65
CA THR A 234 10.91 -8.62 -7.12
C THR A 234 12.15 -7.99 -6.51
N SER A 235 12.12 -6.68 -6.23
CA SER A 235 13.14 -5.99 -5.45
C SER A 235 12.66 -4.64 -4.95
N LEU A 236 13.35 -4.12 -3.94
CA LEU A 236 13.19 -2.77 -3.42
C LEU A 236 14.54 -2.06 -3.49
N GLU A 237 14.63 -0.93 -4.16
CA GLU A 237 15.82 -0.08 -4.18
C GLU A 237 15.54 1.21 -3.42
N LEU A 238 16.38 1.53 -2.44
CA LEU A 238 16.28 2.72 -1.61
C LEU A 238 17.40 3.68 -2.02
N TRP A 239 17.04 4.87 -2.48
CA TRP A 239 18.00 5.94 -2.75
C TRP A 239 18.42 6.61 -1.43
N SER A 240 19.12 5.85 -0.58
CA SER A 240 19.51 6.26 0.79
C SER A 240 20.65 7.27 0.82
N ASP A 241 21.38 7.45 -0.29
CA ASP A 241 22.41 8.47 -0.45
C ASP A 241 21.82 9.74 -1.12
N GLN A 242 21.37 9.61 -2.37
CA GLN A 242 20.84 10.69 -3.20
C GLN A 242 19.96 10.12 -4.33
N ASN A 243 19.05 10.95 -4.83
CA ASN A 243 18.19 10.57 -5.95
C ASN A 243 19.01 10.38 -7.24
N LYS A 244 18.71 9.31 -8.00
CA LYS A 244 19.41 9.01 -9.27
C LYS A 244 18.78 9.73 -10.47
N ILE A 245 17.59 10.30 -10.28
CA ILE A 245 16.95 11.24 -11.18
C ILE A 245 16.38 12.43 -10.38
N PRO A 246 16.21 13.61 -10.99
CA PRO A 246 15.44 14.69 -10.37
C PRO A 246 13.98 14.27 -10.15
N SER A 247 13.48 14.37 -8.92
CA SER A 247 12.11 14.00 -8.51
C SER A 247 11.18 15.21 -8.29
N ASP A 248 11.68 16.41 -8.53
CA ASP A 248 10.95 17.68 -8.50
C ASP A 248 10.18 17.94 -9.82
N GLY A 249 9.21 18.86 -9.78
CA GLY A 249 8.41 19.26 -10.95
C GLY A 249 7.09 18.51 -11.11
N ASP A 250 6.52 18.52 -12.32
CA ASP A 250 5.26 17.82 -12.61
C ASP A 250 5.41 16.29 -12.57
N ALA A 251 4.33 15.57 -12.24
CA ALA A 251 4.35 14.10 -12.15
C ALA A 251 4.76 13.46 -13.48
N ASN A 252 4.20 13.97 -14.57
CA ASN A 252 4.40 13.36 -15.88
C ASN A 252 5.83 13.57 -16.36
N GLU A 253 6.41 14.75 -16.09
CA GLU A 253 7.82 15.01 -16.38
C GLU A 253 8.75 14.08 -15.59
N VAL A 254 8.45 13.85 -14.30
CA VAL A 254 9.22 12.90 -13.48
C VAL A 254 9.05 11.47 -13.99
N LEU A 255 7.84 11.07 -14.38
CA LEU A 255 7.58 9.75 -14.97
C LEU A 255 8.39 9.53 -16.25
N GLN A 256 8.50 10.52 -17.14
CA GLN A 256 9.30 10.42 -18.36
C GLN A 256 10.80 10.25 -18.06
N LYS A 257 11.33 11.02 -17.10
CA LYS A 257 12.71 10.87 -16.62
C LYS A 257 12.93 9.47 -16.04
N PHE A 258 11.96 8.98 -15.27
CA PHE A 258 12.02 7.66 -14.64
C PHE A 258 11.98 6.52 -15.65
N VAL A 259 11.11 6.57 -16.66
CA VAL A 259 11.11 5.59 -17.77
C VAL A 259 12.45 5.58 -18.50
N SER A 260 12.99 6.77 -18.82
CA SER A 260 14.30 6.89 -19.48
C SER A 260 15.44 6.32 -18.63
N TRP A 261 15.36 6.44 -17.32
CA TRP A 261 16.30 5.85 -16.37
C TRP A 261 16.14 4.32 -16.28
N LYS A 262 14.90 3.83 -16.19
CA LYS A 262 14.54 2.40 -16.18
C LYS A 262 15.11 1.69 -17.39
N GLU A 263 14.93 2.24 -18.59
CA GLU A 263 15.45 1.67 -19.84
C GLU A 263 16.99 1.52 -19.85
N LYS A 264 17.71 2.45 -19.21
CA LYS A 264 19.18 2.44 -19.18
C LYS A 264 19.75 1.44 -18.16
N ILE A 265 19.08 1.28 -17.02
CA ILE A 265 19.63 0.54 -15.87
C ILE A 265 19.07 -0.88 -15.76
N LEU A 266 17.80 -1.10 -16.14
CA LEU A 266 17.09 -2.37 -15.89
C LEU A 266 17.03 -3.30 -17.10
N ILE A 267 18.12 -3.36 -17.88
CA ILE A 267 18.24 -4.14 -19.13
C ILE A 267 17.89 -5.63 -18.91
N GLN A 268 18.15 -6.19 -17.72
CA GLN A 268 18.01 -7.62 -17.43
C GLN A 268 16.64 -8.04 -16.84
N ARG A 269 15.76 -7.07 -16.50
CA ARG A 269 14.41 -7.30 -15.93
C ARG A 269 13.33 -6.54 -16.70
N SER A 270 13.45 -6.50 -18.02
CA SER A 270 12.68 -5.62 -18.91
C SER A 270 11.16 -5.73 -18.81
N HIS A 271 10.63 -6.88 -18.37
CA HIS A 271 9.18 -7.11 -18.24
C HIS A 271 8.62 -6.84 -16.84
N ASP A 272 9.47 -6.63 -15.84
CA ASP A 272 9.00 -6.25 -14.50
C ASP A 272 8.53 -4.79 -14.56
N MET A 273 7.37 -4.54 -13.95
CA MET A 273 6.87 -3.19 -13.76
C MET A 273 7.75 -2.46 -12.74
N ALA A 274 7.98 -1.16 -12.91
CA ALA A 274 8.75 -0.38 -11.94
C ALA A 274 7.95 0.79 -11.38
N PHE A 275 7.96 0.99 -10.07
CA PHE A 275 7.32 2.13 -9.43
C PHE A 275 8.32 2.95 -8.63
N LEU A 276 8.32 4.27 -8.84
CA LEU A 276 9.08 5.22 -8.03
C LEU A 276 8.16 5.88 -6.99
N LEU A 277 8.48 5.67 -5.73
CA LEU A 277 7.78 6.28 -4.60
C LEU A 277 8.52 7.56 -4.18
N ILE A 278 7.80 8.68 -4.13
CA ILE A 278 8.38 10.01 -3.92
C ILE A 278 7.66 10.70 -2.78
N TYR A 279 8.39 11.23 -1.80
CA TYR A 279 7.79 12.08 -0.78
C TYR A 279 7.49 13.48 -1.32
N ARG A 280 6.26 13.96 -1.10
CA ARG A 280 5.91 15.37 -1.31
C ARG A 280 5.05 15.86 -0.16
N ASN A 281 5.36 17.02 0.39
CA ASN A 281 4.63 17.54 1.55
C ASN A 281 3.14 17.78 1.23
N SER A 282 2.84 18.39 0.08
CA SER A 282 1.47 18.73 -0.34
C SER A 282 1.35 18.64 -1.87
N PRO A 283 1.22 17.43 -2.42
CA PRO A 283 1.07 17.26 -3.87
C PRO A 283 -0.38 17.55 -4.30
N ASN A 284 -0.55 18.06 -5.52
CA ASN A 284 -1.88 18.32 -6.09
C ASN A 284 -2.52 17.07 -6.71
N TYR A 285 -1.72 16.03 -6.96
CA TYR A 285 -2.08 14.75 -7.57
C TYR A 285 -1.34 13.62 -6.83
N VAL A 286 -1.85 12.39 -6.95
CA VAL A 286 -1.34 11.24 -6.17
C VAL A 286 -0.24 10.45 -6.88
N GLY A 287 -0.02 10.68 -8.18
CA GLY A 287 0.98 9.98 -8.98
C GLY A 287 0.77 10.17 -10.48
N ALA A 288 1.50 9.40 -11.28
CA ALA A 288 1.30 9.29 -12.73
C ALA A 288 1.75 7.92 -13.24
N THR A 289 1.10 7.44 -14.29
CA THR A 289 1.35 6.14 -14.90
C THR A 289 0.80 6.12 -16.32
N TYR A 290 1.29 5.22 -17.17
CA TYR A 290 0.71 5.01 -18.51
C TYR A 290 -0.46 4.03 -18.45
N HIS A 291 -1.63 4.47 -18.93
CA HIS A 291 -2.84 3.64 -18.94
C HIS A 291 -2.67 2.41 -19.85
N GLY A 292 -3.00 1.22 -19.33
CA GLY A 292 -2.99 -0.04 -20.10
C GLY A 292 -1.62 -0.53 -20.58
N MET A 293 -0.53 0.04 -20.06
CA MET A 293 0.85 -0.31 -20.46
C MET A 293 1.50 -1.35 -19.54
N ALA A 294 0.71 -2.07 -18.74
CA ALA A 294 1.25 -3.14 -17.92
C ALA A 294 1.96 -4.18 -18.79
N CYS A 295 3.15 -4.59 -18.35
CA CYS A 295 4.04 -5.51 -19.07
C CYS A 295 4.68 -4.95 -20.36
N ASP A 296 4.41 -3.70 -20.75
CA ASP A 296 5.17 -3.05 -21.81
C ASP A 296 6.63 -2.88 -21.38
N PRO A 297 7.62 -3.33 -22.16
CA PRO A 297 9.02 -3.30 -21.75
C PRO A 297 9.54 -1.90 -21.38
N LYS A 298 8.96 -0.86 -21.98
CA LYS A 298 9.36 0.54 -21.81
C LYS A 298 8.45 1.25 -20.84
N LEU A 299 7.14 1.14 -21.06
CA LEU A 299 6.10 1.94 -20.42
C LEU A 299 5.45 1.30 -19.19
N ALA A 300 5.82 0.06 -18.81
CA ALA A 300 5.41 -0.55 -17.54
C ALA A 300 6.12 0.13 -16.35
N ALA A 301 5.75 1.38 -16.10
CA ALA A 301 6.28 2.21 -15.04
C ALA A 301 5.21 3.16 -14.49
N GLY A 302 5.37 3.53 -13.22
CA GLY A 302 4.56 4.55 -12.58
C GLY A 302 5.34 5.30 -11.51
N ILE A 303 4.81 6.44 -11.10
CA ILE A 303 5.28 7.17 -9.92
C ILE A 303 4.11 7.34 -8.95
N ALA A 304 4.38 7.21 -7.66
CA ALA A 304 3.41 7.44 -6.61
C ALA A 304 3.96 8.48 -5.64
N LEU A 305 3.17 9.52 -5.41
CA LEU A 305 3.53 10.59 -4.49
C LEU A 305 2.97 10.26 -3.10
N TYR A 306 3.80 10.38 -2.09
CA TYR A 306 3.47 10.15 -0.70
C TYR A 306 3.30 11.51 0.02
N PRO A 307 2.05 11.95 0.29
CA PRO A 307 1.75 13.18 1.02
C PRO A 307 2.22 13.14 2.47
N LYS A 308 2.44 14.31 3.09
CA LYS A 308 2.61 14.36 4.54
C LYS A 308 1.32 13.91 5.24
N ARG A 309 1.45 13.11 6.29
CA ARG A 309 0.35 12.55 7.12
C ARG A 309 -0.57 11.54 6.44
N ILE A 310 -0.30 11.12 5.19
CA ILE A 310 -1.00 9.97 4.63
C ILE A 310 -0.63 8.72 5.46
N THR A 311 -1.59 7.83 5.68
CA THR A 311 -1.30 6.53 6.32
C THR A 311 -0.81 5.52 5.28
N LEU A 312 -0.22 4.40 5.71
CA LEU A 312 0.24 3.36 4.78
C LEU A 312 -0.95 2.70 4.06
N GLU A 313 -2.09 2.62 4.74
CA GLU A 313 -3.34 2.07 4.23
C GLU A 313 -3.91 2.94 3.11
N ALA A 314 -4.04 4.25 3.34
CA ALA A 314 -4.49 5.18 2.31
C ALA A 314 -3.51 5.21 1.12
N PHE A 315 -2.20 5.16 1.39
CA PHE A 315 -1.20 5.07 0.33
C PHE A 315 -1.27 3.74 -0.45
N SER A 316 -1.68 2.64 0.19
CA SER A 316 -1.89 1.37 -0.51
C SER A 316 -3.05 1.46 -1.51
N VAL A 317 -4.08 2.27 -1.23
CA VAL A 317 -5.18 2.57 -2.16
C VAL A 317 -4.68 3.38 -3.35
N VAL A 318 -3.85 4.41 -3.12
CA VAL A 318 -3.16 5.17 -4.19
C VAL A 318 -2.42 4.22 -5.13
N MET A 319 -1.57 3.36 -4.56
CA MET A 319 -0.77 2.42 -5.32
C MET A 319 -1.65 1.43 -6.09
N MET A 320 -2.72 0.93 -5.48
CA MET A 320 -3.68 0.07 -6.17
C MET A 320 -4.34 0.78 -7.34
N GLN A 321 -4.81 2.02 -7.19
CA GLN A 321 -5.39 2.79 -8.29
C GLN A 321 -4.41 2.97 -9.44
N LEU A 322 -3.16 3.37 -9.15
CA LEU A 322 -2.11 3.52 -10.15
C LEU A 322 -1.80 2.22 -10.87
N LEU A 323 -1.71 1.10 -10.15
CA LEU A 323 -1.52 -0.23 -10.72
C LEU A 323 -2.71 -0.64 -11.58
N GLY A 324 -3.93 -0.35 -11.13
CA GLY A 324 -5.17 -0.57 -11.86
C GLY A 324 -5.18 0.18 -13.19
N ILE A 325 -4.82 1.46 -13.19
CA ILE A 325 -4.70 2.28 -14.40
C ILE A 325 -3.64 1.72 -15.34
N ASN A 326 -2.48 1.31 -14.82
CA ASN A 326 -1.45 0.69 -15.64
C ASN A 326 -1.93 -0.65 -16.25
N LEU A 327 -2.78 -1.40 -15.54
CA LEU A 327 -3.45 -2.61 -16.04
C LEU A 327 -4.63 -2.33 -17.00
N GLY A 328 -5.01 -1.06 -17.19
CA GLY A 328 -6.08 -0.63 -18.10
C GLY A 328 -7.46 -0.44 -17.46
N LEU A 329 -7.53 -0.31 -16.13
CA LEU A 329 -8.73 0.17 -15.44
C LEU A 329 -8.81 1.70 -15.54
N THR A 330 -10.01 2.23 -15.57
CA THR A 330 -10.26 3.67 -15.45
C THR A 330 -10.78 3.98 -14.06
N TYR A 331 -10.81 5.26 -13.69
CA TYR A 331 -11.58 5.68 -12.51
C TYR A 331 -13.07 5.35 -12.68
N ASP A 332 -13.72 5.05 -11.55
CA ASP A 332 -15.15 4.78 -11.49
C ASP A 332 -15.95 6.04 -11.79
N ASP A 333 -17.01 5.90 -12.60
CA ASP A 333 -18.04 6.91 -12.70
C ASP A 333 -18.87 6.86 -11.40
N ILE A 334 -18.76 7.92 -10.59
CA ILE A 334 -19.40 8.03 -9.28
C ILE A 334 -20.93 7.90 -9.32
N TYR A 335 -21.58 8.03 -10.47
CA TYR A 335 -23.03 7.89 -10.62
C TYR A 335 -23.46 6.50 -11.11
N ASN A 336 -22.55 5.78 -11.78
CA ASN A 336 -22.89 4.56 -12.54
C ASN A 336 -22.15 3.30 -12.04
N CYS A 337 -21.07 3.46 -11.27
CA CYS A 337 -20.33 2.35 -10.68
C CYS A 337 -20.79 2.07 -9.24
N TYR A 338 -21.05 0.80 -8.93
CA TYR A 338 -21.47 0.35 -7.61
C TYR A 338 -20.59 -0.77 -7.11
N CYS A 339 -20.13 -0.67 -5.86
CA CYS A 339 -19.43 -1.72 -5.14
C CYS A 339 -20.08 -1.97 -3.78
N PRO A 340 -19.90 -3.15 -3.16
CA PRO A 340 -20.52 -3.47 -1.87
C PRO A 340 -20.01 -2.62 -0.70
N GLY A 341 -18.83 -2.00 -0.83
CA GLY A 341 -18.21 -1.15 0.19
C GLY A 341 -18.78 0.26 0.23
N THR A 342 -18.33 1.06 1.20
CA THR A 342 -18.72 2.48 1.34
C THR A 342 -18.13 3.35 0.24
N THR A 343 -16.96 2.98 -0.29
CA THR A 343 -16.28 3.66 -1.39
C THR A 343 -15.53 2.64 -2.23
N CYS A 344 -15.65 2.74 -3.55
CA CYS A 344 -14.98 1.84 -4.48
C CYS A 344 -13.51 2.23 -4.61
N ILE A 345 -12.63 1.25 -4.78
CA ILE A 345 -11.19 1.49 -4.83
C ILE A 345 -10.82 2.42 -6.00
N MET A 346 -11.46 2.27 -7.15
CA MET A 346 -11.23 3.13 -8.31
C MET A 346 -12.07 4.42 -8.25
N ASN A 347 -12.66 4.77 -7.11
CA ASN A 347 -13.23 6.11 -6.92
C ASN A 347 -12.08 7.13 -6.76
N PRO A 348 -12.07 8.26 -7.49
CA PRO A 348 -11.04 9.28 -7.35
C PRO A 348 -10.83 9.81 -5.92
N GLN A 349 -11.84 9.70 -5.06
CA GLN A 349 -11.85 10.18 -3.68
C GLN A 349 -11.76 9.05 -2.65
N ALA A 350 -11.25 7.87 -3.02
CA ALA A 350 -11.22 6.68 -2.15
C ALA A 350 -10.24 6.75 -0.96
N MET A 351 -9.56 7.89 -0.75
CA MET A 351 -8.46 8.06 0.21
C MET A 351 -8.82 8.85 1.44
#